data_AF-A0A645I473-F1
#
_entry.id   AF-A0A645I473-F1
#
_cell.length_a   1.000
_cell.length_b   1.000
_cell.length_c   1.000
_cell.angle_alpha   90.00
_cell.angle_beta   90.00
_cell.angle_gamma   90.00
#
_symmetry.space_group_name_H-M   'P 1'
#
loop_
_entity.id
_entity.type
_entity.pdbx_description
1 polymer ?
#
loop_
_entity_poly.entity_id
_entity_poly.type
_entity_poly.pdbx_seq_one_letter_code
_entity_poly.pdbx_strand_id
1 'polypeptide(L)'
;MLGNFDASRITGIFSGKGAIIQQQYTLFQGEWKGTFDGRDAVMQISKAGKDVVEATISVQYQNLITENLTGSINVDEKSFHFDDVHANGNLDGEYNGKFNDDFTEFSGTYQNYTTKKQVDFIFVK
;
A
#
# COMPACT_ATOMS: atom_id res chain seq x y z
N MET A 1 -33.47 -21.86 -39.77
CA MET A 1 -33.47 -20.67 -38.90
C MET A 1 -34.59 -20.81 -37.90
N LEU A 2 -34.26 -21.09 -36.64
CA LEU A 2 -35.17 -20.97 -35.51
C LEU A 2 -34.32 -20.39 -34.37
N GLY A 3 -34.39 -19.07 -34.23
CA GLY A 3 -33.88 -18.37 -33.06
C GLY A 3 -34.93 -18.43 -31.95
N ASN A 4 -34.47 -18.64 -30.73
CA ASN A 4 -34.75 -17.78 -29.58
C ASN A 4 -34.13 -18.43 -28.34
N PHE A 5 -32.92 -17.96 -28.00
CA PHE A 5 -32.38 -18.13 -26.66
C PHE A 5 -33.06 -17.10 -25.77
N ASP A 6 -33.91 -17.56 -24.85
CA ASP A 6 -34.45 -16.75 -23.78
C ASP A 6 -33.40 -16.67 -22.66
N ALA A 7 -32.67 -15.55 -22.64
CA ALA A 7 -31.70 -15.22 -21.62
C ALA A 7 -32.32 -14.28 -20.58
N SER A 8 -33.33 -14.74 -19.84
CA SER A 8 -33.79 -14.05 -18.64
C SER A 8 -33.71 -14.95 -17.41
N ARG A 9 -32.49 -15.09 -16.87
CA ARG A 9 -32.27 -15.48 -15.48
C ARG A 9 -31.37 -14.44 -14.82
N ILE A 10 -32.05 -13.41 -14.34
CA ILE A 10 -31.73 -12.53 -13.20
C ILE A 10 -30.41 -12.88 -12.51
N THR A 11 -29.31 -12.24 -12.90
CA THR A 11 -28.15 -12.06 -12.04
C THR A 11 -28.27 -10.68 -11.40
N GLY A 12 -28.47 -10.68 -10.08
CA GLY A 12 -28.72 -9.51 -9.27
C GLY A 12 -27.70 -8.39 -9.50
N ILE A 13 -28.24 -7.18 -9.64
CA ILE A 13 -27.51 -5.92 -9.72
C ILE A 13 -26.94 -5.65 -8.32
N PHE A 14 -25.68 -6.05 -8.09
CA PHE A 14 -24.87 -5.57 -6.96
C PHE A 14 -23.48 -5.17 -7.45
N SER A 15 -23.41 -4.32 -8.47
CA SER A 15 -22.14 -3.80 -8.97
C SER A 15 -22.32 -2.35 -9.37
N GLY A 16 -21.73 -1.41 -8.62
CA GLY A 16 -21.79 -0.01 -9.02
C GLY A 16 -20.78 0.91 -8.36
N LYS A 17 -20.49 0.75 -7.07
CA LYS A 17 -19.49 1.59 -6.36
C LYS A 17 -18.47 0.79 -5.56
N GLY A 18 -18.91 -0.17 -4.75
CA GLY A 18 -18.00 -1.00 -3.93
C GLY A 18 -16.98 -1.79 -4.75
N ALA A 19 -17.42 -2.40 -5.86
CA ALA A 19 -16.53 -3.15 -6.75
C ALA A 19 -15.48 -2.27 -7.45
N ILE A 20 -15.85 -1.04 -7.83
CA ILE A 20 -14.93 -0.09 -8.49
C ILE A 20 -13.88 0.40 -7.50
N ILE A 21 -14.30 0.74 -6.28
CA ILE A 21 -13.39 1.15 -5.21
C ILE A 21 -12.41 0.02 -4.90
N GLN A 22 -12.89 -1.22 -4.72
CA GLN A 22 -12.00 -2.36 -4.45
C GLN A 22 -10.99 -2.60 -5.60
N GLN A 23 -11.41 -2.45 -6.87
CA GLN A 23 -10.49 -2.54 -8.01
C GLN A 23 -9.40 -1.46 -7.98
N GLN A 24 -9.70 -0.23 -7.54
CA GLN A 24 -8.69 0.81 -7.41
C GLN A 24 -7.61 0.46 -6.39
N TYR A 25 -7.99 -0.09 -5.23
CA TYR A 25 -7.00 -0.47 -4.21
C TYR A 25 -6.06 -1.58 -4.68
N THR A 26 -6.52 -2.52 -5.51
CA THR A 26 -5.64 -3.58 -6.02
C THR A 26 -4.50 -3.06 -6.89
N LEU A 27 -4.58 -1.82 -7.40
CA LEU A 27 -3.49 -1.18 -8.15
C LEU A 27 -2.27 -0.88 -7.28
N PHE A 28 -2.44 -0.76 -5.96
CA PHE A 28 -1.32 -0.52 -5.04
C PHE A 28 -0.54 -1.80 -4.73
N GLN A 29 -1.13 -2.98 -4.95
CA GLN A 29 -0.45 -4.25 -4.72
C GLN A 29 0.73 -4.42 -5.67
N GLY A 30 1.76 -5.09 -5.16
CA GLY A 30 2.98 -5.36 -5.90
C GLY A 30 4.24 -4.83 -5.21
N GLU A 31 5.34 -4.96 -5.92
CA GLU A 31 6.65 -4.51 -5.50
C GLU A 31 6.82 -3.03 -5.85
N TRP A 32 7.38 -2.28 -4.93
CA TRP A 32 7.77 -0.89 -5.07
C TRP A 32 9.22 -0.74 -4.64
N LYS A 33 10.07 -0.19 -5.50
CA LYS A 33 11.50 -0.04 -5.26
C LYS A 33 11.86 1.41 -5.02
N GLY A 34 12.84 1.66 -4.18
CA GLY A 34 13.33 3.02 -4.00
C GLY A 34 14.31 3.13 -2.85
N THR A 35 14.20 4.21 -2.09
CA THR A 35 15.15 4.50 -1.02
C THR A 35 14.48 4.83 0.31
N PHE A 36 15.16 4.47 1.39
CA PHE A 36 14.79 4.77 2.78
C PHE A 36 16.05 5.27 3.52
N ASP A 37 16.04 6.49 4.04
CA ASP A 37 17.25 7.13 4.61
C ASP A 37 18.44 7.09 3.64
N GLY A 38 18.15 7.26 2.33
CA GLY A 38 19.12 7.19 1.24
C GLY A 38 19.66 5.79 0.91
N ARG A 39 19.06 4.72 1.43
CA ARG A 39 19.47 3.31 1.21
C ARG A 39 18.47 2.58 0.36
N ASP A 40 18.95 1.65 -0.45
CA ASP A 40 18.09 0.78 -1.25
C ASP A 40 17.07 0.07 -0.36
N ALA A 41 15.81 0.17 -0.77
CA ALA A 41 14.68 -0.41 -0.07
C ALA A 41 13.63 -0.93 -1.07
N VAL A 42 12.89 -1.92 -0.61
CA VAL A 42 11.74 -2.50 -1.33
C VAL A 42 10.54 -2.52 -0.40
N MET A 43 9.41 -2.01 -0.86
CA MET A 43 8.12 -2.18 -0.21
C MET A 43 7.26 -3.12 -1.05
N GLN A 44 6.82 -4.22 -0.45
CA GLN A 44 5.90 -5.18 -1.05
C GLN A 44 4.52 -5.00 -0.42
N ILE A 45 3.57 -4.45 -1.16
CA ILE A 45 2.17 -4.36 -0.72
C ILE A 45 1.48 -5.68 -1.09
N SER A 46 1.16 -6.49 -0.08
CA SER A 46 0.58 -7.82 -0.26
C SER A 46 -0.95 -7.76 -0.36
N LYS A 47 -1.57 -6.82 0.37
CA LYS A 47 -3.01 -6.61 0.40
C LYS A 47 -3.30 -5.12 0.44
N ALA A 48 -4.20 -4.68 -0.42
CA ALA A 48 -4.71 -3.32 -0.40
C ALA A 48 -6.24 -3.35 -0.52
N GLY A 49 -6.90 -2.77 0.47
CA GLY A 49 -8.33 -2.56 0.49
C GLY A 49 -8.67 -1.23 1.13
N LYS A 50 -9.96 -0.89 1.13
CA LYS A 50 -10.45 0.38 1.65
C LYS A 50 -10.11 0.60 3.12
N ASP A 51 -10.25 -0.43 3.93
CA ASP A 51 -10.14 -0.33 5.39
C ASP A 51 -8.75 -0.70 5.90
N VAL A 52 -8.02 -1.55 5.17
CA VAL A 52 -6.71 -2.05 5.59
C VAL A 52 -5.82 -2.33 4.40
N VAL A 53 -4.54 -1.99 4.59
CA VAL A 53 -3.44 -2.32 3.69
C VAL A 53 -2.38 -3.04 4.49
N GLU A 54 -1.85 -4.13 3.96
CA GLU A 54 -0.77 -4.93 4.55
C GLU A 54 0.43 -4.88 3.59
N ALA A 55 1.61 -4.65 4.15
CA ALA A 55 2.84 -4.54 3.39
C ALA A 55 4.03 -5.11 4.15
N THR A 56 5.13 -5.34 3.45
CA THR A 56 6.43 -5.64 4.01
C THR A 56 7.43 -4.63 3.46
N ILE A 57 8.24 -4.02 4.32
CA ILE A 57 9.35 -3.17 3.91
C ILE A 57 10.66 -3.88 4.20
N SER A 58 11.57 -3.87 3.22
CA SER A 58 12.92 -4.40 3.34
C SER A 58 13.93 -3.29 3.04
N VAL A 59 14.85 -3.01 3.96
CA VAL A 59 15.86 -1.94 3.84
C VAL A 59 17.27 -2.51 3.98
N GLN A 60 18.15 -2.17 3.05
CA GLN A 60 19.53 -2.64 3.06
C GLN A 60 20.44 -1.72 3.90
N TYR A 61 20.63 -2.08 5.17
CA TYR A 61 21.68 -1.51 6.03
C TYR A 61 22.96 -2.36 5.92
N GLN A 62 23.72 -2.52 7.02
CA GLN A 62 24.79 -3.52 7.09
C GLN A 62 24.22 -4.95 6.96
N ASN A 63 23.03 -5.17 7.52
CA ASN A 63 22.22 -6.36 7.33
C ASN A 63 20.87 -5.97 6.70
N LEU A 64 20.21 -6.92 6.05
CA LEU A 64 18.84 -6.73 5.58
C LEU A 64 17.90 -6.68 6.78
N ILE A 65 17.16 -5.59 6.91
CA ILE A 65 16.08 -5.45 7.89
C ILE A 65 14.76 -5.56 7.14
N THR A 66 13.82 -6.33 7.69
CA THR A 66 12.50 -6.54 7.10
C THR A 66 11.42 -6.41 8.16
N GLU A 67 10.47 -5.51 7.94
CA GLU A 67 9.32 -5.28 8.83
C GLU A 67 7.99 -5.51 8.13
N ASN A 68 7.00 -5.95 8.90
CA ASN A 68 5.62 -6.07 8.45
C ASN A 68 4.86 -4.83 8.87
N LEU A 69 4.11 -4.26 7.93
CA LEU A 69 3.38 -3.03 8.09
C LEU A 69 1.88 -3.27 7.90
N THR A 70 1.07 -2.55 8.67
CA THR A 70 -0.37 -2.45 8.48
C THR A 70 -0.77 -0.98 8.41
N GLY A 71 -1.78 -0.65 7.63
CA GLY A 71 -2.12 0.76 7.43
C GLY A 71 -3.36 1.02 6.62
N SER A 72 -3.44 2.23 6.08
CA SER A 72 -4.56 2.70 5.25
C SER A 72 -4.08 3.60 4.13
N ILE A 73 -4.84 3.64 3.04
CA ILE A 73 -4.64 4.55 1.91
C ILE A 73 -5.93 5.35 1.71
N ASN A 74 -5.81 6.67 1.72
CA ASN A 74 -6.85 7.59 1.31
C ASN A 74 -6.61 8.00 -0.14
N VAL A 75 -7.37 7.39 -1.06
CA VAL A 75 -7.24 7.61 -2.51
C VAL A 75 -7.62 9.03 -2.90
N ASP A 76 -8.59 9.64 -2.22
CA ASP A 76 -9.06 11.00 -2.53
C ASP A 76 -8.02 12.05 -2.15
N GLU A 77 -7.36 11.87 -1.00
CA GLU A 77 -6.28 12.75 -0.52
C GLU A 77 -4.90 12.38 -1.06
N LYS A 78 -4.80 11.25 -1.79
CA LYS A 78 -3.54 10.65 -2.24
C LYS A 78 -2.56 10.47 -1.08
N SER A 79 -3.05 10.10 0.09
CA SER A 79 -2.25 9.95 1.31
C SER A 79 -2.28 8.51 1.82
N PHE A 80 -1.27 8.15 2.60
CA PHE A 80 -1.23 6.87 3.28
C PHE A 80 -0.62 7.01 4.67
N HIS A 81 -0.91 6.01 5.48
CA HIS A 81 -0.32 5.81 6.79
C HIS A 81 -0.10 4.32 6.99
N PHE A 82 1.10 3.95 7.47
CA PHE A 82 1.42 2.59 7.91
C PHE A 82 2.05 2.63 9.30
N ASP A 83 1.73 1.64 10.10
CA ASP A 83 2.39 1.32 11.36
C ASP A 83 3.14 0.00 11.19
N ASP A 84 4.31 -0.09 11.81
CA ASP A 84 4.96 -1.37 12.06
C ASP A 84 4.09 -2.25 12.98
N VAL A 85 3.98 -3.53 12.63
CA VAL A 85 3.17 -4.52 13.35
C VAL A 85 3.92 -5.10 14.54
N HIS A 86 5.26 -5.11 14.52
CA HIS A 86 6.08 -5.84 15.48
C HIS A 86 7.23 -5.00 16.05
N ALA A 87 7.03 -4.48 17.25
CA ALA A 87 8.10 -3.83 18.00
C ALA A 87 9.23 -4.83 18.33
N ASN A 88 10.27 -4.84 17.50
CA ASN A 88 11.39 -5.77 17.57
C ASN A 88 12.75 -5.05 17.74
N GLY A 89 12.72 -3.72 17.79
CA GLY A 89 13.87 -2.84 17.90
C GLY A 89 14.39 -2.33 16.56
N ASN A 90 13.87 -2.83 15.43
CA ASN A 90 14.25 -2.39 14.09
C ASN A 90 13.07 -1.71 13.41
N LEU A 91 13.27 -0.46 13.00
CA LEU A 91 12.25 0.31 12.28
C LEU A 91 10.85 0.33 12.94
N ASP A 92 10.76 0.11 14.26
CA ASP A 92 9.55 0.25 15.08
C ASP A 92 8.98 1.69 15.00
N GLY A 93 8.06 1.93 14.08
CA GLY A 93 7.59 3.27 13.79
C GLY A 93 6.45 3.34 12.79
N GLU A 94 6.11 4.57 12.46
CA GLU A 94 5.06 4.91 11.50
C GLU A 94 5.65 5.48 10.21
N TYR A 95 4.95 5.27 9.11
CA TYR A 95 5.30 5.72 7.77
C TYR A 95 4.12 6.53 7.23
N ASN A 96 4.35 7.82 7.01
CA ASN A 96 3.32 8.76 6.58
C ASN A 96 3.73 9.41 5.28
N GLY A 97 2.81 9.54 4.33
CA GLY A 97 3.20 10.12 3.06
C GLY A 97 2.08 10.32 2.06
N LYS A 98 2.49 10.58 0.82
CA LYS A 98 1.60 10.84 -0.30
C LYS A 98 2.04 10.13 -1.56
N PHE A 99 1.06 9.80 -2.38
CA PHE A 99 1.24 9.39 -3.77
C PHE A 99 1.37 10.60 -4.66
N ASN A 100 2.05 10.43 -5.79
CA ASN A 100 1.99 11.36 -6.91
C ASN A 100 0.62 11.27 -7.63
N ASP A 101 0.44 12.09 -8.68
CA ASP A 101 -0.88 12.25 -9.29
C ASP A 101 -1.44 11.01 -9.99
N ASP A 102 -0.56 10.14 -10.50
CA ASP A 102 -0.90 8.94 -11.25
C ASP A 102 -0.71 7.63 -10.45
N PHE A 103 -0.35 7.73 -9.16
CA PHE A 103 -0.09 6.59 -8.27
C PHE A 103 1.01 5.65 -8.80
N THR A 104 2.05 6.18 -9.43
CA THR A 104 3.25 5.42 -9.84
C THR A 104 4.43 5.63 -8.90
N GLU A 105 4.34 6.62 -8.01
CA GLU A 105 5.32 6.96 -6.99
C GLU A 105 4.61 7.29 -5.68
N PHE A 106 5.23 6.95 -4.56
CA PHE A 106 4.89 7.54 -3.28
C PHE A 106 6.14 7.87 -2.46
N SER A 107 6.01 8.89 -1.61
CA SER A 107 7.09 9.37 -0.77
C SER A 107 6.56 9.86 0.57
N GLY A 108 7.42 9.95 1.56
CA GLY A 108 7.00 10.26 2.91
C GLY A 108 8.11 10.26 3.92
N THR A 109 7.70 10.30 5.19
CA THR A 109 8.59 10.24 6.34
C THR A 109 8.28 9.02 7.18
N TYR A 110 9.34 8.33 7.58
CA TYR A 110 9.29 7.40 8.68
C TYR A 110 9.55 8.15 9.99
N GLN A 111 8.87 7.76 11.06
CA GLN A 111 9.16 8.21 12.41
C GLN A 111 9.23 7.03 13.37
N ASN A 112 10.37 6.87 14.04
CA ASN A 112 10.50 5.87 15.09
C ASN A 112 9.65 6.24 16.32
N TYR A 113 8.89 5.30 16.88
CA TYR A 113 8.00 5.60 18.01
C TYR A 113 8.74 6.00 19.29
N THR A 114 9.94 5.46 19.51
CA THR A 114 10.69 5.65 20.75
C THR A 114 11.64 6.82 20.66
N THR A 115 12.53 6.81 19.66
CA THR A 115 13.59 7.81 19.49
C THR A 115 13.10 9.10 18.83
N LYS A 116 11.93 9.05 18.17
CA LYS A 116 11.38 10.13 17.35
C LYS A 116 12.29 10.55 16.19
N LYS A 117 13.32 9.76 15.86
CA LYS A 117 14.13 9.97 14.66
C LYS A 117 13.21 9.88 13.44
N GLN A 118 13.35 10.85 12.54
CA GLN A 118 12.69 10.86 11.25
C GLN A 118 13.68 10.70 10.11
N VAL A 119 13.26 10.00 9.06
CA VAL A 119 14.00 9.88 7.80
C VAL A 119 13.02 9.87 6.65
N ASP A 120 13.48 10.34 5.49
CA ASP A 120 12.68 10.37 4.28
C ASP A 120 12.77 9.04 3.53
N PHE A 121 11.72 8.73 2.78
CA PHE A 121 11.71 7.63 1.82
C PHE A 121 10.94 8.01 0.55
N ILE A 122 11.25 7.28 -0.52
CA ILE A 122 10.58 7.38 -1.81
C ILE A 122 10.58 6.00 -2.47
N PHE A 123 9.45 5.62 -3.07
CA PHE A 123 9.27 4.36 -3.75
C PHE A 123 8.52 4.55 -5.06
N VAL A 124 8.94 3.81 -6.08
CA VAL A 124 8.37 3.79 -7.43
C VAL A 124 8.02 2.37 -7.84
N LYS A 125 7.03 2.23 -8.72
CA LYS A 125 6.56 0.95 -9.23
C LYS A 125 7.37 0.43 -10.41
#